data_AF-A0A397GJ10-F1
#
_entry.id   AF-A0A397GJ10-F1
#
_cell.length_a   1.000
_cell.length_b   1.000
_cell.length_c   1.000
_cell.angle_alpha   90.00
_cell.angle_beta   90.00
_cell.angle_gamma   90.00
#
_symmetry.space_group_name_H-M   'P 1'
#
loop_
_entity.id
_entity.type
_entity.pdbx_description
1 polymer ?
#
loop_
_entity_poly.entity_id
_entity_poly.type
_entity_poly.pdbx_seq_one_letter_code
_entity_poly.pdbx_strand_id
1 'polypeptide(L)'
;MLYLKEDIMTLLLEKLWGMRGGIASRVKSAIFEIFGESQLPRIDFQSSPAEINSWKSNQRVKDAYRKHTCRPNSKSKCQNPKCQNPKSQIPNYN
;
A
#
# COMPACT_ATOMS: atom_id res chain seq x y z
N MET A 1 35.16 22.96 15.80
CA MET A 1 35.06 21.64 15.13
C MET A 1 33.75 20.88 15.41
N LEU A 2 33.16 20.99 16.62
CA LEU A 2 31.88 20.32 16.91
C LEU A 2 30.69 20.89 16.10
N TYR A 3 30.60 22.22 15.98
CA TYR A 3 29.58 22.92 15.19
C TYR A 3 29.52 22.47 13.71
N LEU A 4 30.67 22.36 13.04
CA LEU A 4 30.74 21.96 11.62
C LEU A 4 30.22 20.53 11.38
N LYS A 5 30.37 19.64 12.37
CA LYS A 5 29.91 18.26 12.28
C LYS A 5 28.39 18.17 12.41
N GLU A 6 27.79 19.00 13.26
CA GLU A 6 26.33 19.08 13.44
C GLU A 6 25.62 19.66 12.21
N ASP A 7 26.20 20.67 11.58
CA ASP A 7 25.67 21.27 10.34
C ASP A 7 25.67 20.28 9.17
N ILE A 8 26.77 19.57 8.98
CA ILE A 8 26.90 18.55 7.92
C ILE A 8 25.90 17.41 8.18
N MET A 9 25.75 16.98 9.44
CA MET A 9 24.80 15.93 9.78
C MET A 9 23.35 16.36 9.50
N THR A 10 23.01 17.60 9.81
CA THR A 10 21.67 18.16 9.55
C THR A 10 21.36 18.21 8.06
N LEU A 11 22.29 18.72 7.24
CA LEU A 11 22.15 18.75 5.77
C LEU A 11 22.00 17.35 5.15
N LEU A 12 22.75 16.37 5.66
CA LEU A 12 22.65 14.98 5.20
C LEU A 12 21.31 14.36 5.58
N LEU A 13 20.82 14.64 6.79
CA LEU A 13 19.50 14.19 7.24
C LEU A 13 18.41 14.81 6.36
N GLU A 14 18.39 16.11 6.15
CA GLU A 14 17.40 16.78 5.30
C GLU A 14 17.32 16.15 3.89
N LYS A 15 18.48 15.93 3.25
CA LYS A 15 18.53 15.24 1.96
C LYS A 15 17.96 13.82 2.02
N LEU A 16 18.32 13.05 3.05
CA LEU A 16 17.83 11.69 3.24
C LEU A 16 16.31 11.67 3.43
N TRP A 17 15.77 12.56 4.25
CA TRP A 17 14.32 12.69 4.50
C TRP A 17 13.58 13.11 3.23
N GLY A 18 14.12 14.03 2.44
CA GLY A 18 13.56 14.41 1.14
C GLY A 18 13.50 13.24 0.16
N MET A 19 14.59 12.47 0.05
CA MET A 19 14.62 11.26 -0.79
C MET A 19 13.61 10.20 -0.32
N ARG A 20 13.51 9.98 1.00
CA ARG A 20 12.50 9.06 1.57
C ARG A 20 11.08 9.51 1.26
N GLY A 21 10.78 10.81 1.41
CA GLY A 21 9.48 11.38 1.08
C GLY A 21 9.11 11.18 -0.40
N GLY A 22 10.07 11.40 -1.30
CA GLY A 22 9.88 11.19 -2.74
C GLY A 22 9.54 9.73 -3.09
N ILE A 23 10.28 8.77 -2.53
CA ILE A 23 10.00 7.34 -2.74
C ILE A 23 8.63 6.97 -2.17
N ALA A 24 8.32 7.41 -0.95
CA ALA A 24 7.04 7.11 -0.31
C ALA A 24 5.85 7.66 -1.13
N SER A 25 5.96 8.87 -1.68
CA SER A 25 4.93 9.48 -2.54
C SER A 25 4.69 8.67 -3.82
N ARG A 26 5.77 8.25 -4.49
CA ARG A 26 5.68 7.42 -5.71
C ARG A 26 5.06 6.05 -5.43
N VAL A 27 5.48 5.38 -4.36
CA VAL A 27 4.92 4.08 -3.94
C VAL A 27 3.44 4.22 -3.59
N LYS A 28 3.06 5.26 -2.84
CA LYS A 28 1.66 5.52 -2.49
C LYS A 28 0.80 5.74 -3.74
N SER A 29 1.28 6.56 -4.67
CA SER A 29 0.57 6.83 -5.94
C SER A 29 0.39 5.56 -6.75
N ALA A 30 1.43 4.75 -6.91
CA ALA A 30 1.36 3.47 -7.64
C ALA A 30 0.39 2.48 -6.98
N ILE A 31 0.32 2.42 -5.65
CA ILE A 31 -0.67 1.62 -4.93
C ILE A 31 -2.09 2.07 -5.31
N PHE A 32 -2.39 3.37 -5.21
CA PHE A 32 -3.73 3.87 -5.56
C PHE A 32 -4.07 3.73 -7.05
N GLU A 33 -3.08 3.80 -7.94
CA GLU A 33 -3.25 3.53 -9.36
C GLU A 33 -3.59 2.05 -9.62
N ILE A 34 -2.86 1.11 -9.01
CA ILE A 34 -3.05 -0.34 -9.18
C ILE A 34 -4.37 -0.82 -8.56
N PHE A 35 -4.70 -0.34 -7.37
CA PHE A 35 -5.91 -0.77 -6.66
C PHE A 35 -7.15 0.03 -7.08
N GLY A 36 -6.97 1.25 -7.61
CA GLY A 36 -8.02 2.20 -7.91
C GLY A 36 -8.65 2.81 -6.65
N GLU A 37 -9.25 4.00 -6.77
CA GLU A 37 -10.05 4.62 -5.70
C GLU A 37 -11.27 3.75 -5.29
N SER A 38 -11.65 2.78 -6.13
CA SER A 38 -12.77 1.89 -5.88
C SER A 38 -12.47 0.76 -4.88
N GLN A 39 -11.22 0.31 -4.76
CA GLN A 39 -10.86 -0.81 -3.86
C GLN A 39 -10.23 -0.38 -2.54
N LEU A 40 -9.51 0.74 -2.51
CA LEU A 40 -8.93 1.28 -1.28
C LEU A 40 -9.57 2.63 -0.93
N PRO A 41 -10.10 2.81 0.29
CA PRO A 41 -10.50 4.13 0.74
C PRO A 41 -9.32 5.10 0.66
N ARG A 42 -9.56 6.33 0.21
CA ARG A 42 -8.52 7.35 0.11
C ARG A 42 -8.01 7.74 1.50
N ILE A 43 -6.70 7.94 1.63
CA ILE A 43 -6.08 8.51 2.83
C ILE A 43 -5.15 9.65 2.44
N ASP A 44 -5.36 10.81 3.05
CA ASP A 44 -4.59 12.02 2.77
C ASP A 44 -3.23 12.00 3.49
N PHE A 45 -2.29 12.82 3.04
CA PHE A 45 -1.07 13.15 3.77
C PHE A 45 -1.34 13.97 5.03
N GLN A 46 -2.48 14.68 5.07
CA GLN A 46 -2.92 15.46 6.24
C GLN A 46 -3.66 14.60 7.28
N SER A 47 -3.87 13.31 7.02
CA SER A 47 -4.55 12.42 7.96
C SER A 47 -3.74 12.25 9.24
N SER A 48 -4.41 12.37 10.38
CA SER A 48 -3.83 12.16 11.69
C SER A 48 -3.36 10.71 11.90
N PRO A 49 -2.45 10.45 12.85
CA PRO A 49 -2.03 9.09 13.19
C PRO A 49 -3.20 8.16 13.55
N ALA A 50 -4.24 8.68 14.20
CA ALA A 50 -5.44 7.94 14.56
C ALA A 50 -6.25 7.52 13.31
N GLU A 51 -6.43 8.43 12.36
CA GLU A 51 -7.10 8.15 11.09
C GLU A 51 -6.31 7.14 10.24
N ILE A 52 -4.98 7.23 10.24
CA ILE A 52 -4.11 6.24 9.58
C ILE A 52 -4.28 4.85 10.21
N ASN A 53 -4.33 4.77 11.54
CA ASN A 53 -4.53 3.49 12.23
C ASN A 53 -5.93 2.92 11.99
N SER A 54 -6.96 3.77 11.96
CA SER A 54 -8.32 3.39 11.59
C SER A 54 -8.38 2.87 10.14
N TRP A 55 -7.73 3.57 9.22
CA TRP A 55 -7.63 3.18 7.82
C TRP A 55 -6.94 1.83 7.63
N LYS A 56 -5.79 1.61 8.29
CA LYS A 56 -5.11 0.30 8.27
C LYS A 56 -5.97 -0.81 8.89
N SER A 57 -6.81 -0.47 9.86
CA SER A 57 -7.69 -1.41 10.54
C SER A 57 -8.95 -1.75 9.72
N ASN A 58 -9.27 -0.94 8.71
CA ASN A 58 -10.41 -1.11 7.83
C ASN A 58 -10.35 -2.48 7.11
N GLN A 59 -11.47 -3.22 7.14
CA GLN A 59 -11.54 -4.54 6.52
C GLN A 59 -11.29 -4.51 5.01
N ARG A 60 -11.80 -3.50 4.29
CA ARG A 60 -11.57 -3.38 2.84
C ARG A 60 -10.08 -3.24 2.50
N VAL A 61 -9.34 -2.50 3.32
CA VAL A 61 -7.89 -2.35 3.18
C VAL A 61 -7.19 -3.69 3.43
N LYS A 62 -7.55 -4.37 4.53
CA LYS A 62 -7.00 -5.70 4.86
C LYS A 62 -7.27 -6.73 3.77
N ASP A 63 -8.48 -6.75 3.22
CA ASP A 63 -8.89 -7.70 2.19
C ASP A 63 -8.18 -7.45 0.85
N ALA A 64 -8.04 -6.17 0.45
CA ALA A 64 -7.27 -5.79 -0.73
C ALA A 64 -5.80 -6.24 -0.61
N TYR A 65 -5.15 -6.01 0.53
CA TYR A 65 -3.78 -6.48 0.73
C TYR A 65 -3.67 -8.01 0.81
N ARG A 66 -4.62 -8.70 1.44
CA ARG A 66 -4.63 -10.17 1.53
C ARG A 66 -4.79 -10.84 0.17
N LYS A 67 -5.74 -10.37 -0.64
CA LYS A 67 -6.01 -10.91 -1.97
C LYS A 67 -4.76 -10.94 -2.86
N HIS A 68 -3.86 -9.97 -2.69
CA HIS A 68 -2.64 -9.84 -3.48
C HIS A 68 -1.39 -10.45 -2.82
N THR A 69 -1.45 -10.80 -1.53
CA THR A 69 -0.36 -11.50 -0.81
C THR A 69 -0.59 -13.01 -0.65
N CYS A 70 -1.72 -13.53 -1.14
CA CYS A 70 -1.99 -14.97 -1.18
C CYS A 70 -0.95 -15.71 -2.05
N ARG A 71 -0.09 -16.48 -1.40
CA ARG A 71 0.84 -17.41 -2.04
C ARG A 71 0.03 -18.52 -2.75
N PRO A 72 0.30 -18.87 -4.02
CA PRO A 72 -0.51 -19.83 -4.80
C PRO A 72 -0.63 -21.25 -4.22
N ASN A 73 0.13 -21.60 -3.18
CA ASN A 73 0.22 -22.96 -2.64
C ASN A 73 -0.23 -23.10 -1.16
N SER A 74 -0.92 -22.14 -0.58
CA SER A 74 -1.62 -22.40 0.70
C SER A 74 -3.10 -22.63 0.43
N LYS A 75 -3.44 -23.86 0.03
CA LYS A 75 -4.82 -24.34 -0.23
C LYS A 75 -5.80 -24.17 0.95
N SER A 76 -5.38 -23.62 2.08
CA SER A 76 -6.18 -23.62 3.31
C SER A 76 -6.76 -22.27 3.74
N LYS A 77 -6.59 -21.15 3.00
CA LYS A 77 -7.14 -19.86 3.50
C LYS A 77 -7.48 -18.78 2.48
N CYS A 78 -7.73 -19.12 1.21
CA CYS A 78 -8.32 -18.17 0.27
C CYS A 78 -9.86 -18.23 0.36
N GLN A 79 -10.47 -17.25 1.03
CA GLN A 79 -11.94 -17.12 1.10
C GLN A 79 -12.53 -16.38 -0.11
N ASN A 80 -11.70 -16.00 -1.09
CA ASN A 80 -12.16 -15.30 -2.29
C ASN A 80 -12.91 -16.26 -3.24
N PRO A 81 -14.21 -16.04 -3.53
CA PRO A 81 -14.99 -16.90 -4.44
C PRO A 81 -14.41 -16.98 -5.85
N LYS A 82 -13.70 -15.94 -6.32
CA LYS A 82 -13.03 -15.94 -7.64
C LYS A 82 -11.88 -16.93 -7.74
N CYS A 83 -11.33 -17.36 -6.60
CA CYS A 83 -10.26 -18.37 -6.54
C CYS A 83 -10.81 -19.81 -6.45
N GLN A 84 -12.13 -19.98 -6.31
CA GLN A 84 -12.75 -21.28 -6.06
C GLN A 84 -13.23 -21.99 -7.34
N ASN A 85 -13.24 -21.33 -8.51
CA ASN A 85 -13.56 -22.02 -9.76
C ASN A 85 -13.04 -21.29 -11.02
N PRO A 86 -12.06 -21.85 -11.76
CA PRO A 86 -11.60 -21.29 -13.03
C PRO A 86 -12.60 -21.42 -14.19
N LYS A 87 -13.60 -22.32 -14.11
CA LYS A 87 -14.49 -22.65 -15.26
C LYS A 87 -15.64 -21.67 -15.48
N SER A 88 -15.90 -20.73 -14.58
CA SER A 88 -17.02 -19.78 -14.69
C SER A 88 -16.66 -18.44 -15.36
N GLN A 89 -15.42 -18.27 -15.83
CA GLN A 89 -14.92 -16.99 -16.36
C GLN A 89 -14.57 -17.02 -17.85
N ILE A 90 -14.93 -18.08 -18.61
CA ILE A 90 -14.81 -18.03 -20.06
C ILE A 90 -16.07 -17.32 -20.59
N PRO A 91 -16.00 -16.04 -21.04
CA PRO A 91 -17.11 -15.43 -21.76
C PRO A 91 -17.38 -16.26 -23.02
N ASN A 92 -18.61 -16.74 -23.13
CA ASN A 92 -19.11 -17.39 -24.33
C ASN A 92 -19.43 -16.28 -25.34
N TYR A 93 -18.61 -16.17 -26.38
CA TYR A 93 -18.93 -15.37 -27.55
C TYR A 93 -19.60 -16.32 -28.55
N ASN A 94 -20.92 -16.18 -28.72
CA ASN A 94 -21.64 -16.72 -29.87
C ASN A 94 -21.26 -15.94 -31.13
#